data_AF-A0A7L0JHG2-F1
#
_entry.id   AF-A0A7L0JHG2-F1
#
_cell.length_a   1.000
_cell.length_b   1.000
_cell.length_c   1.000
_cell.angle_alpha   90.00
_cell.angle_beta   90.00
_cell.angle_gamma   90.00
#
_symmetry.space_group_name_H-M   'P 1'
#
loop_
_entity.id
_entity.type
_entity.pdbx_description
1 polymer ?
#
loop_
_entity_poly.entity_id
_entity_poly.type
_entity_poly.pdbx_seq_one_letter_code
_entity_poly.pdbx_strand_id
1 'polypeptide(L)' 'MSCYDLCPPKSSVAVPQPIAESCNELCARQCPDSTAFIQPPPVVVTFPGPILSSFPQQAVVGSAGAP' A
#
# COMPACT_ATOMS: atom_id res chain seq x y z
N MET A 1 -11.87 -18.81 14.47
CA MET A 1 -11.15 -20.06 14.10
C MET A 1 -9.66 -19.80 14.27
N SER A 2 -8.95 -20.65 15.00
CA SER A 2 -7.49 -20.53 15.17
C SER A 2 -6.76 -21.19 14.01
N CYS A 3 -5.53 -20.77 13.75
CA CYS A 3 -4.60 -21.54 12.94
C CYS A 3 -4.36 -22.91 13.57
N TYR A 4 -4.19 -23.94 12.75
CA TYR A 4 -3.79 -25.28 13.16
C TYR A 4 -2.57 -25.74 12.37
N ASP A 5 -1.69 -26.48 13.05
CA ASP A 5 -0.53 -27.11 12.43
C ASP A 5 -0.98 -28.21 11.48
N LEU A 6 -0.42 -28.25 10.28
CA LEU A 6 -0.64 -29.35 9.32
C LEU A 6 0.23 -30.58 9.65
N CYS A 7 1.20 -30.44 10.57
CA CYS A 7 2.00 -31.54 11.08
C CYS A 7 1.72 -31.73 12.58
N PRO A 8 1.23 -32.91 13.03
CA PRO A 8 1.15 -33.22 14.45
C PRO A 8 2.57 -33.39 15.03
N PRO A 9 2.79 -33.03 16.32
CA PRO A 9 4.05 -33.33 16.98
C PRO A 9 4.31 -34.84 16.96
N LYS A 10 5.50 -35.25 16.50
CA LYS A 10 5.90 -36.66 16.40
C LYS A 10 6.50 -37.10 17.74
N SER A 11 5.70 -37.12 18.79
CA SER A 11 6.15 -37.63 20.09
C SER A 11 5.17 -38.65 20.66
N SER A 12 5.41 -39.91 20.35
CA SER A 12 4.94 -41.06 21.13
C SER A 12 6.02 -41.57 22.10
N VAL A 13 7.09 -40.78 22.33
CA VAL A 13 8.26 -41.20 23.10
C VAL A 13 8.35 -40.33 24.36
N ALA A 14 8.34 -40.97 25.53
CA ALA A 14 8.58 -40.29 26.80
C ALA A 14 10.05 -39.82 26.86
N VAL A 15 10.32 -38.59 26.42
CA VAL A 15 11.66 -37.96 26.49
C VAL A 15 11.64 -36.83 27.52
N PRO A 16 12.64 -36.70 28.40
CA PRO A 16 12.77 -35.54 29.29
C PRO A 16 12.96 -34.26 28.46
N GLN A 17 12.28 -33.18 28.81
CA GLN A 17 12.39 -31.90 28.10
C GLN A 17 13.81 -31.28 28.21
N PRO A 18 14.26 -30.52 27.20
CA PRO A 18 13.51 -30.05 26.03
C PRO A 18 13.71 -30.95 24.81
N ILE A 19 12.59 -31.31 24.18
CA ILE A 19 12.59 -32.07 22.92
C ILE A 19 12.60 -31.06 21.78
N ALA A 20 13.64 -31.08 20.95
CA ALA A 20 13.64 -30.37 19.69
C ALA A 20 12.97 -31.26 18.64
N GLU A 21 11.70 -31.01 18.34
CA GLU A 21 11.03 -31.67 17.22
C GLU A 21 11.42 -30.98 15.91
N SER A 22 12.13 -31.71 15.05
CA SER A 22 12.35 -31.31 13.66
C SER A 22 11.56 -32.24 12.74
N CYS A 23 10.95 -31.66 11.72
CA CYS A 23 10.32 -32.41 10.65
C CYS A 23 10.87 -31.89 9.31
N ASN A 24 11.06 -32.79 8.35
CA ASN A 24 11.43 -32.43 6.98
C ASN A 24 10.18 -32.14 6.11
N GLU A 25 8.99 -32.25 6.70
CA GLU A 25 7.71 -32.00 6.04
C GLU A 25 7.40 -30.50 6.01
N LEU A 26 6.41 -30.11 5.20
CA LEU A 26 5.97 -28.72 5.06
C LEU A 26 5.56 -28.12 6.44
N CYS A 27 6.33 -27.16 6.94
CA CYS A 27 6.00 -26.36 8.12
C CYS A 27 5.03 -25.24 7.74
N ALA A 28 3.79 -25.62 7.41
CA ALA A 28 2.72 -24.69 7.12
C ALA A 28 1.58 -24.86 8.13
N ARG A 29 0.97 -23.75 8.52
CA ARG A 29 -0.27 -23.72 9.31
C ARG A 29 -1.41 -23.34 8.40
N GLN A 30 -2.52 -24.05 8.52
CA GLN A 30 -3.74 -23.63 7.85
C GLN A 30 -4.48 -22.67 8.77
N CYS A 31 -4.71 -21.46 8.27
CA CYS A 31 -5.39 -20.38 8.95
C CYS A 31 -6.63 -19.97 8.14
N PRO A 32 -7.64 -19.33 8.77
CA PRO A 32 -8.70 -18.65 8.03
C PRO A 32 -8.14 -17.54 7.13
N ASP A 33 -8.93 -17.12 6.15
CA ASP A 33 -8.58 -16.00 5.27
C ASP A 33 -8.20 -14.75 6.07
N SER A 34 -7.04 -14.18 5.77
CA SER A 34 -6.62 -12.90 6.30
C SER A 34 -7.11 -11.78 5.38
N THR A 35 -7.43 -10.62 5.97
CA THR A 35 -7.75 -9.41 5.21
C THR A 35 -6.68 -8.37 5.45
N ALA A 36 -6.20 -7.74 4.38
CA ALA A 36 -5.28 -6.62 4.45
C ALA A 36 -6.01 -5.37 3.94
N PHE A 37 -6.04 -4.32 4.76
CA PHE A 37 -6.57 -3.02 4.37
C PHE A 37 -5.42 -2.07 4.09
N ILE A 38 -5.37 -1.53 2.87
CA ILE A 38 -4.36 -0.55 2.47
C ILE A 38 -5.03 0.82 2.45
N GLN A 39 -4.53 1.73 3.28
CA GLN A 39 -4.97 3.12 3.28
C GLN A 39 -3.92 3.99 2.57
N PRO A 40 -4.13 4.33 1.29
CA PRO A 40 -3.21 5.21 0.58
C PRO A 40 -3.26 6.64 1.18
N PRO A 41 -2.16 7.41 1.09
CA PRO A 41 -2.18 8.80 1.50
C PRO A 41 -3.11 9.63 0.59
N PRO A 42 -3.67 10.76 1.08
CA PRO A 42 -4.43 11.67 0.25
C PRO A 42 -3.60 12.18 -0.95
N VAL A 43 -4.22 12.28 -2.12
CA VAL A 43 -3.60 12.83 -3.33
C VAL A 43 -4.30 14.15 -3.70
N VAL A 44 -3.51 15.19 -3.94
CA VAL A 44 -4.00 16.49 -4.41
C VAL A 44 -3.71 16.61 -5.90
N VAL A 45 -4.75 16.92 -6.69
CA VAL A 45 -4.61 17.20 -8.12
C VAL A 45 -4.86 18.68 -8.36
N THR A 46 -3.87 19.38 -8.92
CA THR A 46 -3.99 20.77 -9.32
C THR A 46 -4.26 20.85 -10.81
N PHE A 47 -5.38 21.44 -11.20
CA PHE A 47 -5.67 21.74 -12.60
C PHE A 47 -5.22 23.18 -12.90
N PRO A 48 -4.35 23.38 -13.91
CA PRO A 48 -4.00 24.73 -14.32
C PRO A 48 -5.26 25.46 -14.81
N GLY A 49 -5.37 26.75 -14.48
CA GLY A 49 -6.44 27.59 -15.01
C GLY A 49 -6.38 27.71 -16.54
N PRO A 50 -7.46 28.17 -17.19
CA PRO A 50 -7.48 28.36 -18.63
C PRO A 50 -6.42 29.38 -19.05
N ILE A 51 -5.64 29.06 -20.08
CA ILE A 51 -4.74 30.02 -20.73
C ILE A 51 -5.54 30.80 -21.76
N LEU A 52 -5.67 32.11 -21.55
CA LEU A 52 -6.21 33.03 -22.55
C LEU A 52 -5.04 33.61 -23.36
N SER A 53 -4.92 33.20 -24.62
CA SER A 53 -3.96 33.79 -25.56
C SER A 53 -4.67 34.69 -26.56
N SER A 54 -4.08 35.83 -26.89
CA SER A 54 -4.54 36.69 -27.97
C SER A 54 -3.37 37.01 -28.91
N PHE A 55 -3.65 37.10 -30.21
CA PHE A 55 -2.68 37.44 -31.25
C PHE A 55 -3.22 38.61 -32.08
N PRO A 56 -3.22 39.84 -31.53
CA PRO A 56 -3.79 40.98 -32.22
C PRO A 56 -2.96 41.31 -33.46
N GLN A 57 -3.64 41.57 -34.59
CA GLN A 57 -2.99 42.03 -35.82
C GLN A 57 -2.48 43.48 -35.68
N GLN A 58 -3.02 44.24 -34.72
CA GLN A 58 -2.63 45.62 -34.41
C GLN A 58 -2.87 45.91 -32.92
N ALA A 59 -1.94 46.60 -32.28
CA ALA A 59 -2.09 47.11 -30.92
C ALA A 59 -1.88 48.63 -30.90
N VAL A 60 -2.73 49.35 -30.17
CA VAL A 60 -2.60 50.80 -29.96
C VAL A 60 -2.21 51.03 -28.51
N VAL A 61 -1.08 51.71 -28.30
CA VAL A 61 -0.61 52.10 -26.95
C VAL A 61 -0.89 53.58 -26.76
N GLY A 62 -1.68 53.92 -25.75
CA GLY A 62 -1.96 55.30 -25.35
C GLY A 62 -1.14 55.71 -24.13
N SER A 63 -0.75 56.99 -24.05
CA SER A 63 -0.20 57.58 -22.84
C SER A 63 -1.32 58.28 -22.09
N ALA A 64 -1.55 57.90 -20.82
CA ALA A 64 -2.32 58.73 -19.91
C ALA A 64 -1.37 59.80 -19.38
N GLY A 65 -1.46 61.02 -19.92
CA GLY A 65 -0.69 62.15 -19.40
C GLY A 65 -0.98 62.36 -17.91
N ALA A 66 0.05 62.79 -17.16
CA ALA A 66 -0.17 63.34 -15.82
C ALA A 66 -1.08 64.58 -15.93
N PRO A 67 -1.96 64.82 -14.93
CA PRO A 67 -2.92 65.93 -14.95
C PRO A 67 -2.24 67.31 -15.06
#